data_AF-A0A7C5WKW7-F1
#
_entry.id   AF-A0A7C5WKW7-F1
#
_cell.length_a   1.000
_cell.length_b   1.000
_cell.length_c   1.000
_cell.angle_alpha   90.00
_cell.angle_beta   90.00
_cell.angle_gamma   90.00
#
_symmetry.space_group_name_H-M   'P 1'
#
loop_
_entity.id
_entity.type
_entity.pdbx_description
1 polymer ?
#
loop_
_entity_poly.entity_id
_entity_poly.type
_entity_poly.pdbx_seq_one_letter_code
_entity_poly.pdbx_strand_id
1 'polypeptide(L)'
;MRWNRVWLLIAAVVGVLLVGGCRAAEEVEAVFTSAPDRLGPADPLRGVWVTRWDYITADDVRTIMRNAARAGFTDVFWQVRGQADAYYESDLEPWGEALFRADNDDKTRPTAERV
;
A
#
# COMPACT_ATOMS: atom_id res chain seq x y z
N MET A 1 -26.86 6.25 48.70
CA MET A 1 -25.71 7.10 48.32
C MET A 1 -24.74 6.41 47.33
N ARG A 2 -25.22 5.58 46.38
CA ARG A 2 -24.38 4.90 45.35
C ARG A 2 -24.70 5.32 43.91
N TRP A 3 -25.79 6.05 43.68
CA TRP A 3 -26.31 6.45 42.37
C TRP A 3 -25.50 7.59 41.72
N ASN A 4 -25.08 8.59 42.51
CA ASN A 4 -24.27 9.72 42.01
C ASN A 4 -22.89 9.28 41.51
N ARG A 5 -22.33 8.20 42.05
CA ARG A 5 -20.99 7.70 41.66
C ARG A 5 -21.04 7.03 40.28
N VAL A 6 -22.14 6.36 39.95
CA VAL A 6 -22.33 5.72 38.63
C VAL A 6 -22.54 6.77 37.54
N TRP A 7 -23.36 7.78 37.81
CA TRP A 7 -23.58 8.89 36.86
C TRP A 7 -22.32 9.72 36.59
N LEU A 8 -21.49 9.95 37.62
CA LEU A 8 -20.21 10.65 37.44
C LEU A 8 -19.22 9.84 36.60
N LEU A 9 -19.19 8.52 36.74
CA LEU A 9 -18.33 7.64 35.93
C LEU A 9 -18.79 7.58 34.47
N ILE A 10 -20.09 7.50 34.22
CA ILE A 10 -20.65 7.52 32.85
C ILE A 10 -20.34 8.86 32.18
N ALA A 11 -20.56 9.99 32.87
CA ALA A 11 -20.26 11.31 32.34
C ALA A 11 -18.76 11.49 32.04
N ALA A 12 -17.88 10.95 32.88
CA ALA A 12 -16.44 10.99 32.65
C ALA A 12 -16.02 10.17 31.41
N VAL A 13 -16.54 8.96 31.25
CA VAL A 13 -16.23 8.10 30.09
C VAL A 13 -16.76 8.70 28.79
N VAL A 14 -17.99 9.24 28.79
CA VAL A 14 -18.56 9.93 27.63
C VAL A 14 -17.77 11.20 27.28
N GLY A 15 -17.33 11.96 28.29
CA GLY A 15 -16.47 13.14 28.10
C GLY A 15 -15.12 12.78 27.47
N VAL A 16 -14.50 11.68 27.90
CA VAL A 16 -13.23 11.18 27.33
C VAL A 16 -13.41 10.72 25.88
N LEU A 17 -14.50 10.02 25.57
CA LEU A 17 -14.80 9.54 24.21
C LEU A 17 -15.13 10.67 23.22
N LEU A 18 -15.82 11.72 23.67
CA LEU A 18 -16.19 12.84 22.80
C LEU A 18 -15.03 13.80 22.50
N VAL A 19 -14.04 13.91 23.40
CA VAL A 19 -12.90 14.83 23.24
C VAL A 19 -11.69 14.12 22.59
N GLY A 20 -11.57 12.80 22.69
CA GLY A 20 -10.44 12.03 22.15
C GLY A 20 -10.53 11.66 20.67
N GLY A 21 -11.68 11.86 20.01
CA GLY A 21 -11.94 11.32 18.67
C GLY A 21 -11.33 12.09 17.49
N CYS A 22 -10.91 13.36 17.67
CA CYS A 22 -10.42 14.20 16.58
C CYS A 22 -9.02 14.73 16.88
N ARG A 23 -8.00 13.89 16.82
CA ARG A 23 -6.59 14.33 16.79
C ARG A 23 -5.71 13.63 15.76
N ALA A 24 -6.29 12.74 14.94
CA ALA A 24 -5.54 11.93 13.98
C ALA A 24 -5.74 12.35 12.51
N ALA A 25 -6.37 13.49 12.23
CA ALA A 25 -6.66 13.92 10.86
C ALA A 25 -5.53 14.77 10.22
N GLU A 26 -4.62 15.33 11.01
CA GLU A 26 -3.70 16.38 10.54
C GLU A 26 -2.39 15.83 9.93
N GLU A 27 -1.99 14.62 10.28
CA GLU A 27 -0.68 14.07 9.87
C GLU A 27 -0.69 13.48 8.44
N VAL A 28 -1.86 13.11 7.92
CA VAL A 28 -2.00 12.46 6.61
C VAL A 28 -1.81 13.46 5.46
N GLU A 29 -2.11 14.75 5.65
CA GLU A 29 -2.06 15.76 4.58
C GLU A 29 -0.62 16.22 4.24
N ALA A 30 0.30 16.15 5.20
CA ALA A 30 1.68 16.62 5.04
C ALA A 30 2.54 15.72 4.13
N VAL A 31 2.24 14.42 4.04
CA VAL A 31 3.05 13.45 3.28
C VAL A 31 2.82 13.57 1.77
N PHE A 32 1.59 13.86 1.34
CA PHE A 32 1.23 13.97 -0.08
C PHE A 32 1.71 15.27 -0.76
N THR A 33 2.11 16.28 0.02
CA THR A 33 2.57 17.58 -0.50
C THR A 33 4.05 17.57 -0.93
N SER A 34 4.78 16.47 -0.69
CA SER A 34 6.20 16.37 -1.05
C SER A 34 6.48 15.87 -2.47
N ALA A 35 5.44 15.63 -3.29
CA ALA A 35 5.63 15.36 -4.70
C ALA A 35 6.39 16.57 -5.31
N PRO A 36 7.59 16.37 -5.88
CA PRO A 36 8.36 17.49 -6.39
C PRO A 36 7.50 18.24 -7.41
N ASP A 37 7.26 19.51 -7.13
CA ASP A 37 6.64 20.43 -8.06
C ASP A 37 7.54 20.48 -9.29
N ARG A 38 7.20 19.66 -10.29
CA ARG A 38 7.85 19.68 -11.60
C ARG A 38 7.42 21.00 -12.22
N LEU A 39 8.13 22.09 -11.89
CA LEU A 39 7.92 23.47 -12.33
C LEU A 39 8.19 23.69 -13.85
N GLY A 40 7.78 22.73 -14.69
CA GLY A 40 7.67 22.83 -16.13
C GLY A 40 6.32 22.27 -16.58
N PRO A 41 5.96 22.32 -17.88
CA PRO A 41 4.85 21.51 -18.36
C PRO A 41 5.15 20.06 -17.98
N ALA A 42 4.36 19.47 -17.08
CA ALA A 42 4.56 18.08 -16.72
C ALA A 42 4.48 17.26 -18.00
N ASP A 43 5.49 16.44 -18.27
CA ASP A 43 5.38 15.45 -19.33
C ASP A 43 4.07 14.69 -19.14
N PRO A 44 3.30 14.42 -20.21
CA PRO A 44 2.03 13.73 -20.08
C PRO A 44 2.20 12.41 -19.32
N LEU A 45 1.45 12.24 -18.23
CA LEU A 45 1.44 11.01 -17.45
C LEU A 45 1.09 9.82 -18.37
N ARG A 46 2.00 8.85 -18.47
CA ARG A 46 1.76 7.58 -19.14
C ARG A 46 1.94 6.49 -18.10
N GLY A 47 0.87 6.27 -17.35
CA GLY A 47 0.82 5.34 -16.22
C GLY A 47 0.49 3.91 -16.62
N VAL A 48 1.13 2.95 -15.96
CA VAL A 48 0.71 1.54 -15.93
C VAL A 48 0.53 1.08 -14.48
N TRP A 49 -0.52 0.30 -14.22
CA TRP A 49 -0.75 -0.31 -12.92
C TRP A 49 -0.24 -1.75 -12.91
N VAL A 50 0.58 -2.08 -11.92
CA VAL A 50 1.11 -3.43 -11.71
C VAL A 50 0.53 -3.98 -10.41
N THR A 51 -0.14 -5.11 -10.51
CA THR A 51 -0.82 -5.74 -9.39
C THR A 51 0.10 -6.72 -8.66
N ARG A 52 -0.23 -7.03 -7.40
CA ARG A 52 0.54 -8.01 -6.60
C ARG A 52 0.55 -9.43 -7.18
N TRP A 53 -0.31 -9.71 -8.15
CA TRP A 53 -0.34 -10.99 -8.85
C TRP A 53 0.62 -11.03 -10.03
N ASP A 54 1.16 -9.89 -10.48
CA ASP A 54 1.99 -9.82 -11.68
C ASP A 54 3.45 -10.20 -11.42
N TYR A 55 3.92 -10.05 -10.18
CA TYR A 55 5.32 -10.24 -9.81
C TYR A 55 5.46 -11.09 -8.55
N ILE A 56 6.39 -12.04 -8.58
CA ILE A 56 6.79 -12.85 -7.42
C ILE A 56 8.31 -12.80 -7.24
N THR A 57 9.04 -12.78 -8.36
CA THR A 57 10.49 -12.79 -8.38
C THR A 57 11.07 -11.41 -8.73
N ALA A 58 12.35 -11.22 -8.40
CA ALA A 58 13.08 -10.03 -8.86
C ALA A 58 13.17 -9.94 -10.39
N ASP A 59 13.06 -11.06 -11.12
CA ASP A 59 13.08 -11.05 -12.58
C ASP A 59 11.77 -10.58 -13.19
N ASP A 60 10.64 -10.90 -12.56
CA ASP A 60 9.34 -10.33 -12.94
C ASP A 60 9.39 -8.81 -12.87
N VAL A 61 9.93 -8.25 -11.78
CA VAL A 61 10.10 -6.80 -11.61
C VAL A 61 10.94 -6.21 -12.75
N ARG A 62 12.11 -6.79 -13.03
CA ARG A 62 12.98 -6.32 -14.12
C ARG A 62 12.29 -6.41 -15.47
N THR A 63 11.54 -7.48 -15.72
CA THR A 63 10.84 -7.72 -16.97
C THR A 63 9.67 -6.74 -17.15
N ILE A 64 8.88 -6.51 -16.11
CA ILE A 64 7.79 -5.54 -16.10
C ILE A 64 8.33 -4.13 -16.37
N MET A 65 9.38 -3.70 -15.66
CA MET A 65 9.97 -2.37 -15.86
C MET A 65 10.53 -2.18 -17.26
N ARG A 66 11.23 -3.20 -17.79
CA ARG A 66 11.74 -3.18 -19.17
C ARG A 66 10.61 -3.10 -20.19
N ASN A 67 9.52 -3.83 -19.98
CA ASN A 67 8.37 -3.82 -20.88
C ASN A 67 7.63 -2.48 -20.80
N ALA A 68 7.44 -1.92 -19.61
CA ALA A 68 6.82 -0.62 -19.40
C ALA A 68 7.61 0.48 -20.14
N ALA A 69 8.93 0.49 -19.99
CA ALA A 69 9.81 1.42 -20.70
C ALA A 69 9.74 1.25 -22.23
N ARG A 70 9.77 0.01 -22.73
CA ARG A 70 9.63 -0.28 -24.18
C ARG A 70 8.29 0.16 -24.76
N ALA A 71 7.23 0.09 -23.96
CA ALA A 71 5.88 0.52 -24.34
C ALA A 71 5.68 2.05 -24.21
N GLY A 72 6.66 2.79 -23.69
CA GLY A 72 6.61 4.24 -23.55
C GLY A 72 5.81 4.75 -22.34
N PHE A 73 5.59 3.89 -21.34
CA PHE A 73 5.09 4.32 -20.03
C PHE A 73 6.19 5.05 -19.27
N THR A 74 5.81 6.14 -18.61
CA THR A 74 6.71 7.01 -17.82
C THR A 74 6.52 6.79 -16.32
N ASP A 75 5.36 6.26 -15.91
CA ASP A 75 4.96 6.14 -14.52
C ASP A 75 4.42 4.73 -14.24
N VAL A 76 4.85 4.12 -13.13
CA VAL A 76 4.43 2.78 -12.73
C VAL A 76 3.80 2.84 -11.35
N PHE A 77 2.52 2.51 -11.27
CA PHE A 77 1.79 2.35 -10.02
C PHE A 77 1.92 0.92 -9.53
N TRP A 78 2.63 0.72 -8.43
CA TRP A 78 3.01 -0.60 -7.95
C TRP A 78 2.24 -0.99 -6.70
N GLN A 79 1.37 -2.00 -6.79
CA GLN A 79 0.59 -2.46 -5.66
C GLN A 79 1.46 -3.30 -4.71
N VAL A 80 1.98 -2.66 -3.65
CA VAL A 80 2.81 -3.30 -2.60
C VAL A 80 2.00 -3.94 -1.45
N ARG A 81 0.69 -3.67 -1.39
CA ARG A 81 -0.20 -4.12 -0.30
C ARG A 81 -1.52 -4.65 -0.84
N GLY A 82 -2.14 -5.57 -0.09
CA GLY A 82 -3.37 -6.25 -0.46
C GLY A 82 -4.26 -6.62 0.72
N GLN A 83 -4.30 -7.91 1.05
CA GLN A 83 -5.21 -8.48 2.07
C GLN A 83 -4.61 -8.36 3.47
N ALA A 84 -4.39 -7.12 3.93
CA ALA A 84 -3.64 -6.85 5.16
C ALA A 84 -2.26 -7.55 5.16
N ASP A 85 -1.56 -7.42 4.04
CA ASP A 85 -0.23 -7.97 3.79
C ASP A 85 0.68 -6.93 3.11
N ALA A 86 1.98 -7.24 3.08
CA ALA A 86 3.03 -6.43 2.48
C ALA A 86 3.97 -7.26 1.58
N TYR A 87 4.42 -6.64 0.49
CA TYR A 87 5.42 -7.18 -0.45
C TYR A 87 6.77 -6.46 -0.30
N TYR A 88 7.06 -6.06 0.93
CA TYR A 88 8.29 -5.42 1.40
C TYR A 88 8.45 -5.75 2.90
N GLU A 89 9.64 -5.55 3.44
CA GLU A 89 9.90 -5.79 4.86
C GLU A 89 9.15 -4.77 5.72
N SER A 90 8.14 -5.24 6.44
CA SER A 90 7.23 -4.43 7.25
C SER A 90 7.25 -4.91 8.69
N ASP A 91 7.32 -3.97 9.64
CA ASP A 91 7.22 -4.25 11.08
C ASP A 91 5.76 -4.43 11.56
N LEU A 92 4.79 -4.07 10.72
CA LEU A 92 3.36 -4.01 11.09
C LEU A 92 2.53 -5.11 10.44
N GLU A 93 2.86 -5.46 9.20
CA GLU A 93 2.02 -6.29 8.34
C GLU A 93 2.76 -7.57 7.97
N PRO A 94 2.07 -8.72 7.91
CA PRO A 94 2.70 -9.95 7.46
C PRO A 94 3.08 -9.86 5.98
N TRP A 95 4.03 -10.71 5.58
CA TRP A 95 4.36 -10.91 4.18
C TRP A 95 3.18 -11.50 3.40
N GLY A 96 3.02 -11.10 2.13
CA GLY A 96 2.02 -11.66 1.24
C GLY A 96 2.23 -13.16 1.02
N GLU A 97 1.19 -13.96 1.27
CA GLU A 97 1.24 -15.44 1.17
C GLU A 97 1.68 -15.89 -0.23
N ALA A 98 1.30 -15.14 -1.26
CA ALA A 98 1.67 -15.43 -2.64
C ALA A 98 3.18 -15.40 -2.86
N LEU A 99 4.02 -14.79 -2.02
CA LEU A 99 5.48 -14.87 -2.20
C LEU A 99 6.04 -16.27 -1.88
N PHE A 100 5.30 -17.08 -1.12
CA PHE A 100 5.78 -18.38 -0.62
C PHE A 100 4.99 -19.57 -1.16
N ARG A 101 3.99 -19.32 -2.01
CA ARG A 101 3.10 -20.36 -2.53
C ARG A 101 3.81 -21.22 -3.57
N ALA A 102 3.67 -22.54 -3.45
CA ALA A 102 4.33 -23.51 -4.32
C ALA A 102 3.72 -23.61 -5.74
N ASP A 103 2.55 -23.04 -6.00
CA ASP A 103 1.98 -22.99 -7.36
C ASP A 103 2.48 -21.78 -8.16
N ASN A 104 3.29 -20.89 -7.56
CA ASN A 104 4.00 -19.85 -8.30
C ASN A 104 5.16 -20.37 -9.15
N ASP A 105 5.42 -21.69 -9.10
CA ASP A 105 6.44 -22.34 -9.90
C ASP A 105 6.30 -21.98 -11.39
N ASP A 106 5.07 -21.79 -11.89
CA ASP A 106 4.81 -21.33 -13.27
C ASP A 106 5.40 -19.94 -13.58
N LYS A 107 5.41 -19.03 -12.61
CA LYS A 107 6.07 -17.73 -12.74
C LYS A 107 7.57 -17.81 -12.61
N THR A 108 8.07 -18.80 -11.87
CA THR A 108 9.51 -19.08 -11.78
C THR A 108 10.04 -19.85 -13.00
N ARG A 109 9.18 -20.48 -13.81
CA ARG A 109 9.55 -21.13 -15.06
C ARG A 109 9.98 -20.10 -16.10
N PRO A 110 11.02 -20.40 -16.93
CA PRO A 110 11.42 -19.54 -18.02
C PRO A 110 10.22 -19.24 -18.94
N THR A 111 10.09 -17.99 -19.39
CA THR A 111 8.96 -17.53 -20.22
C THR A 111 8.73 -18.38 -21.48
N ALA A 112 9.75 -19.07 -21.98
CA ALA A 112 9.66 -19.97 -23.13
C ALA A 112 8.89 -21.28 -22.86
N GLU A 113 8.66 -21.63 -21.60
CA GLU A 113 8.02 -22.89 -21.17
C GLU A 113 6.62 -22.67 -20.57
N ARG A 114 6.13 -21.42 -20.57
CA ARG A 114 4.78 -21.08 -20.12
C ARG A 114 3.81 -21.32 -21.29
N VAL A 115 2.99 -22.37 -21.22
CA VAL A 115 2.03 -22.81 -22.26
C VAL A 115 0.63 -22.34 -21.95
#